data_AF-A0A7X6Q2Y1-F1
#
_entry.id   AF-A0A7X6Q2Y1-F1
#
_cell.length_a   1.000
_cell.length_b   1.000
_cell.length_c   1.000
_cell.angle_alpha   90.00
_cell.angle_beta   90.00
_cell.angle_gamma   90.00
#
_symmetry.space_group_name_H-M   'P 1'
#
loop_
_entity.id
_entity.type
_entity.pdbx_description
1 polymer ?
#
loop_
_entity_poly.entity_id
_entity_poly.type
_entity_poly.pdbx_seq_one_letter_code
_entity_poly.pdbx_strand_id
1 'polypeptide(L)' 'MKHVIIGTAGHVDHGKSSLILALTQRDPDRLAEEKERGITIELGFTWLDLPDG' A
#
# COMPACT_ATOMS: atom_id res chain seq x y z
N MET A 1 12.24 10.25 -17.08
CA MET A 1 11.86 9.75 -15.75
C MET A 1 11.51 8.28 -15.89
N LYS A 2 12.04 7.43 -15.02
CA LYS A 2 11.81 5.99 -15.08
C LYS A 2 10.73 5.63 -14.07
N HIS A 3 9.65 5.03 -14.53
CA HIS A 3 8.61 4.50 -13.64
C HIS A 3 8.95 3.05 -13.28
N VAL A 4 8.84 2.72 -11.99
CA VAL A 4 9.02 1.36 -11.46
C VAL A 4 7.74 0.96 -10.74
N ILE A 5 7.22 -0.21 -11.07
CA ILE A 5 6.06 -0.80 -10.40
C ILE A 5 6.58 -1.88 -9.44
N ILE A 6 6.24 -1.77 -8.16
CA ILE A 6 6.64 -2.71 -7.11
C ILE A 6 5.36 -3.31 -6.52
N GLY A 7 5.27 -4.65 -6.53
CA GLY A 7 4.20 -5.38 -5.84
C GLY A 7 4.67 -5.86 -4.47
N THR A 8 3.95 -5.52 -3.40
CA THR A 8 4.19 -6.08 -2.07
C THR A 8 3.41 -7.37 -1.89
N ALA A 9 4.10 -8.46 -1.53
CA ALA A 9 3.51 -9.76 -1.24
C ALA A 9 3.94 -10.26 0.15
N GLY A 10 3.17 -11.16 0.74
CA GLY A 10 3.45 -11.74 2.05
C GLY A 10 2.20 -12.26 2.75
N HIS A 11 2.38 -13.01 3.85
CA HIS A 11 1.28 -13.58 4.62
C HIS A 11 0.33 -12.50 5.15
N VAL A 12 -0.94 -12.86 5.37
CA VAL A 12 -1.95 -11.96 5.97
C VAL A 12 -1.42 -11.41 7.31
N ASP A 13 -1.77 -10.17 7.64
CA ASP A 13 -1.37 -9.48 8.87
C ASP A 13 0.14 -9.28 9.12
N HIS A 14 1.00 -9.53 8.13
CA HIS A 14 2.44 -9.22 8.21
C HIS A 14 2.76 -7.75 7.85
N GLY A 15 1.83 -6.82 8.11
CA GLY A 15 2.10 -5.37 8.04
C GLY A 15 2.33 -4.77 6.64
N LYS A 16 1.91 -5.44 5.57
CA LYS A 16 2.07 -4.94 4.19
C LYS A 16 1.44 -3.55 3.99
N SER A 17 0.16 -3.38 4.33
CA SER A 17 -0.53 -2.08 4.24
C SER A 17 0.11 -1.02 5.14
N SER A 18 0.49 -1.40 6.36
CA SER A 18 1.18 -0.50 7.31
C SER A 18 2.53 -0.01 6.78
N LEU A 19 3.31 -0.89 6.14
CA LEU A 19 4.58 -0.53 5.52
C LEU A 19 4.37 0.43 4.36
N ILE A 20 3.39 0.16 3.50
CA ILE A 20 3.05 1.04 2.38
C ILE A 20 2.60 2.42 2.87
N LEU A 21 1.73 2.48 3.89
CA LEU A 21 1.32 3.74 4.51
C LEU A 21 2.51 4.50 5.07
N ALA A 22 3.42 3.84 5.79
CA ALA A 22 4.60 4.48 6.37
C ALA A 22 5.53 5.06 5.28
N LEU A 23 5.76 4.33 4.19
CA LEU A 23 6.64 4.75 3.10
C LEU A 23 6.02 5.85 2.23
N THR A 24 4.74 5.73 1.89
CA THR A 24 4.09 6.57 0.88
C THR A 24 3.24 7.69 1.47
N GLN A 25 2.98 7.65 2.78
CA GLN A 25 2.02 8.50 3.50
C GLN A 25 0.61 8.43 2.90
N ARG A 26 0.29 7.31 2.23
CA ARG A 26 -0.98 7.07 1.55
C ARG A 26 -1.48 5.67 1.91
N ASP A 27 -2.73 5.59 2.33
CA ASP A 27 -3.38 4.35 2.75
C ASP A 27 -3.79 3.52 1.51
N PRO A 28 -3.28 2.28 1.33
CA PRO A 28 -3.67 1.46 0.19
C PRO A 28 -5.06 0.82 0.36
N ASP A 29 -5.58 0.70 1.59
CA ASP A 29 -6.88 0.11 1.88
C ASP A 29 -7.96 1.21 1.78
N ARG A 30 -8.73 1.21 0.69
CA ARG A 30 -9.62 2.32 0.31
C ARG A 30 -11.08 2.07 0.66
N LEU A 31 -11.47 0.80 0.81
CA LEU A 31 -12.85 0.42 1.07
C LEU A 31 -13.16 0.56 2.56
N ALA A 32 -14.37 0.99 2.89
CA ALA A 32 -14.82 1.07 4.28
C ALA A 32 -14.76 -0.30 4.97
N GLU A 33 -15.10 -1.36 4.24
CA GLU A 33 -15.04 -2.75 4.74
C GLU A 33 -13.62 -3.20 5.10
N GLU A 34 -12.61 -2.82 4.32
CA GLU A 34 -11.21 -3.15 4.62
C GLU A 34 -10.78 -2.56 5.96
N LYS A 35 -11.18 -1.31 6.20
CA LYS A 35 -10.87 -0.57 7.44
C LYS A 35 -11.64 -1.12 8.63
N GLU A 36 -12.91 -1.45 8.44
CA GLU A 36 -13.76 -2.02 9.48
C GLU A 36 -13.27 -3.40 9.91
N ARG A 37 -12.81 -4.22 8.96
CA ARG A 37 -12.37 -5.60 9.19
C ARG A 37 -10.87 -5.72 9.48
N GLY A 38 -10.08 -4.68 9.22
CA GLY A 38 -8.62 -4.68 9.38
C GLY A 38 -7.91 -5.62 8.39
N ILE A 39 -8.49 -5.88 7.22
CA ILE A 39 -7.93 -6.76 6.19
C ILE A 39 -8.01 -6.12 4.80
N THR A 40 -7.01 -6.37 3.97
CA THR A 40 -7.03 -6.00 2.55
C THR A 40 -7.83 -7.04 1.76
N ILE A 41 -8.85 -6.62 1.02
CA ILE A 41 -9.72 -7.51 0.23
C ILE A 41 -9.61 -7.24 -1.27
N GLU A 42 -9.08 -6.08 -1.65
CA GLU A 42 -8.81 -5.67 -3.03
C GLU A 42 -7.33 -5.26 -3.21
N LEU A 43 -6.81 -5.30 -4.44
CA LEU A 43 -5.52 -4.69 -4.74
C LEU A 43 -5.59 -3.16 -4.57
N GLY A 44 -4.85 -2.65 -3.58
CA GLY A 44 -4.59 -1.22 -3.40
C GLY A 44 -3.40 -0.73 -4.24
N PHE A 45 -3.48 0.50 -4.76
CA PHE A 45 -2.42 1.14 -5.52
C PHE A 45 -2.08 2.51 -4.92
N THR A 46 -0.79 2.78 -4.80
CA THR A 46 -0.25 4.06 -4.34
C THR A 46 1.11 4.30 -4.99
N TRP A 47 1.70 5.46 -4.78
CA TRP A 47 2.99 5.84 -5.32
C TRP A 47 3.82 6.60 -4.29
N LEU A 48 5.13 6.54 -4.47
CA LEU A 48 6.13 7.30 -3.73
C LEU A 48 6.86 8.19 -4.72
N ASP A 49 6.77 9.51 -4.51
CA ASP A 49 7.52 10.49 -5.28
C ASP A 49 8.89 10.67 -4.62
N LEU A 50 9.96 10.29 -5.31
CA LEU A 50 11.32 10.55 -4.86
C LEU A 50 11.80 11.91 -5.38
N PRO A 51 12.57 12.68 -4.59
CA PRO A 51 12.99 14.04 -4.96
C PRO A 51 13.80 14.12 -6.27
N ASP A 52 14.42 13.02 -6.65
CA ASP A 52 15.43 12.89 -7.70
C ASP A 52 14.96 12.10 -8.94
N GLY A 53 13.70 11.64 -8.97
CA GLY A 53 13.07 10.99 -10.13
C GLY A 53 13.63 9.62 -10.50
#